data_AF-E9IQY6-F1
#
_entry.id   AF-E9IQY6-F1
#
_cell.length_a   1.000
_cell.length_b   1.000
_cell.length_c   1.000
_cell.angle_alpha   90.00
_cell.angle_beta   90.00
_cell.angle_gamma   90.00
#
_symmetry.space_group_name_H-M   'P 1'
#
loop_
_entity.id
_entity.type
_entity.pdbx_description
1 polymer ?
#
loop_
_entity_poly.entity_id
_entity_poly.type
_entity_poly.pdbx_seq_one_letter_code
_entity_poly.pdbx_strand_id
1 'polypeptide(L)'
;QKNKNLLDVYGFRIWINFVRTFNDRVMLLNYNINLHLRNNIIKLQSLMHIQLSSPRFHNLFKYAWIKNGYIEKRLPHFENPVDVFVSLERIFKKYHSAPYVMHLL
;
A
#
# COMPACT_ATOMS: atom_id res chain seq x y z
N GLN A 1 -8.46 -22.42 14.38
CA GLN A 1 -7.88 -21.85 13.14
C GLN A 1 -8.49 -20.46 12.94
N LYS A 2 -7.82 -19.38 13.38
CA LYS A 2 -8.39 -18.02 13.27
C LYS A 2 -8.46 -17.63 11.79
N ASN A 3 -9.67 -17.35 11.29
CA ASN A 3 -9.89 -16.80 9.96
C ASN A 3 -9.03 -15.55 9.77
N LYS A 4 -7.95 -15.67 9.00
CA LYS A 4 -7.07 -14.55 8.68
C LYS A 4 -7.86 -13.61 7.78
N ASN A 5 -8.29 -12.47 8.32
CA ASN A 5 -9.04 -11.48 7.57
C ASN A 5 -8.18 -11.00 6.39
N LEU A 6 -8.59 -11.31 5.16
CA LEU A 6 -7.77 -10.99 3.99
C LEU A 6 -7.78 -9.49 3.67
N LEU A 7 -8.73 -8.75 4.23
CA LEU A 7 -8.73 -7.29 4.18
C LEU A 7 -7.57 -6.72 5.00
N ASP A 8 -7.28 -7.34 6.15
CA ASP A 8 -6.13 -6.99 6.98
C ASP A 8 -4.82 -7.27 6.26
N VAL A 9 -4.71 -8.43 5.60
CA VAL A 9 -3.50 -8.82 4.86
C VAL A 9 -3.28 -7.98 3.61
N TYR A 10 -4.32 -7.67 2.85
CA TYR A 10 -4.20 -6.97 1.56
C TYR A 10 -4.47 -5.47 1.63
N GLY A 11 -4.94 -4.95 2.77
CA GLY A 11 -5.14 -3.52 3.01
C GLY A 11 -4.21 -3.01 4.10
N PHE A 12 -4.53 -3.31 5.36
CA PHE A 12 -3.84 -2.74 6.53
C PHE A 12 -2.35 -3.09 6.56
N ARG A 13 -1.96 -4.33 6.25
CA ARG A 13 -0.55 -4.72 6.25
C ARG A 13 0.26 -3.99 5.17
N ILE A 14 -0.32 -3.77 3.99
CA ILE A 14 0.33 -2.96 2.94
C ILE A 14 0.52 -1.52 3.43
N TRP A 15 -0.51 -0.98 4.08
CA TRP A 15 -0.46 0.37 4.64
C TRP A 15 0.63 0.51 5.72
N ILE A 16 0.67 -0.40 6.68
CA ILE A 16 1.69 -0.40 7.75
C ILE A 16 3.10 -0.51 7.17
N ASN A 17 3.29 -1.41 6.20
CA ASN A 17 4.60 -1.61 5.58
C ASN A 17 5.05 -0.35 4.82
N PHE A 18 4.14 0.33 4.13
CA PHE A 18 4.48 1.58 3.46
C PHE A 18 4.94 2.66 4.45
N VAL A 19 4.16 2.89 5.52
CA VAL A 19 4.49 3.91 6.53
C VAL A 19 5.84 3.61 7.20
N ARG A 20 6.12 2.34 7.53
CA ARG A 20 7.41 1.92 8.07
C ARG A 20 8.56 2.18 7.10
N THR A 21 8.42 1.73 5.85
CA THR A 21 9.49 1.90 4.84
C THR A 21 9.73 3.38 4.54
N PHE A 22 8.68 4.20 4.58
CA PHE A 22 8.80 5.65 4.43
C PHE A 22 9.58 6.28 5.59
N ASN A 23 9.23 5.91 6.83
CA ASN A 23 9.93 6.37 8.03
C ASN A 23 11.41 5.96 8.02
N ASP A 24 11.71 4.70 7.70
CA ASP A 24 13.07 4.19 7.62
C ASP A 24 13.92 4.99 6.63
N ARG A 25 13.30 5.53 5.57
CA ARG A 25 14.01 6.37 4.60
C ARG A 25 14.23 7.80 5.01
N VAL A 26 13.24 8.41 5.66
CA VAL A 26 13.44 9.75 6.23
C VAL A 26 14.62 9.70 7.20
N MET A 27 14.71 8.65 8.01
CA MET A 27 15.85 8.41 8.90
C MET A 27 17.15 8.11 8.14
N LEU A 28 17.15 7.14 7.20
CA LEU A 28 18.37 6.70 6.51
C LEU A 28 18.97 7.77 5.60
N LEU A 29 18.13 8.61 4.96
CA LEU A 29 18.57 9.68 4.08
C LEU A 29 18.70 11.03 4.81
N ASN A 30 18.48 11.04 6.13
CA ASN A 30 18.56 12.22 7.00
C ASN A 30 17.78 13.43 6.47
N TYR A 31 16.57 13.18 5.95
CA TYR A 31 15.70 14.27 5.48
C TYR A 31 15.19 15.08 6.68
N ASN A 32 15.16 16.40 6.56
CA ASN A 32 14.59 17.30 7.56
C ASN A 32 13.06 17.32 7.51
N ILE A 33 12.43 16.15 7.58
CA ILE A 33 10.97 15.99 7.56
C ILE A 33 10.54 15.49 8.93
N ASN A 34 9.75 16.30 9.64
CA ASN A 34 9.12 15.86 10.89
C ASN A 34 7.83 15.08 10.60
N LEU A 35 7.89 13.75 10.72
CA LEU A 35 6.76 12.86 10.46
C LEU A 35 5.66 12.90 11.53
N HIS A 36 5.92 13.54 12.67
CA HIS A 36 4.93 13.72 13.73
C HIS A 36 4.08 14.98 13.53
N LEU A 37 4.43 15.85 12.58
CA LEU A 37 3.60 17.01 12.24
C LEU A 37 2.32 16.56 11.53
N ARG A 38 1.18 17.06 12.01
CA ARG A 38 -0.15 16.76 11.46
C ARG A 38 -0.22 16.92 9.94
N ASN A 39 0.36 17.98 9.39
CA ASN A 39 0.34 18.24 7.94
C ASN A 39 1.08 17.17 7.15
N ASN A 40 2.22 16.69 7.66
CA ASN A 40 3.02 15.65 7.02
C ASN A 40 2.33 14.29 7.11
N ILE A 41 1.66 14.01 8.22
CA ILE A 41 0.80 12.82 8.37
C ILE A 41 -0.32 12.85 7.34
N ILE A 42 -1.03 13.99 7.18
CA ILE A 42 -2.11 14.13 6.20
C ILE A 42 -1.57 13.92 4.77
N LYS A 43 -0.47 14.59 4.41
CA LYS A 43 0.16 14.42 3.09
C LYS A 43 0.56 12.96 2.84
N LEU A 44 1.12 12.26 3.84
CA LEU A 44 1.49 10.85 3.75
C LEU A 44 0.27 9.96 3.53
N GLN A 45 -0.83 10.21 4.25
CA GLN A 45 -2.10 9.51 4.04
C GLN A 45 -2.68 9.78 2.64
N SER A 46 -2.62 11.03 2.15
CA SER A 46 -3.08 11.38 0.81
C SER A 46 -2.26 10.69 -0.28
N LEU A 47 -0.93 10.69 -0.16
CA LEU A 47 -0.03 9.97 -1.08
C LEU A 47 -0.37 8.48 -1.11
N MET A 48 -0.54 7.88 0.06
CA MET A 48 -0.93 6.48 0.21
C MET A 48 -2.26 6.17 -0.44
N HIS A 49 -3.25 7.01 -0.20
CA HIS A 49 -4.57 6.86 -0.81
C HIS A 49 -4.47 6.90 -2.34
N ILE A 50 -3.75 7.87 -2.91
CA ILE A 50 -3.56 7.98 -4.37
C ILE A 50 -2.87 6.73 -4.93
N GLN A 51 -1.83 6.23 -4.26
CA GLN A 51 -1.13 5.02 -4.70
C GLN A 51 -2.04 3.79 -4.67
N LEU A 52 -2.76 3.57 -3.58
CA LEU A 52 -3.66 2.42 -3.40
C LEU A 52 -4.96 2.52 -4.20
N SER A 53 -5.33 3.72 -4.65
CA SER A 53 -6.45 3.95 -5.58
C SER A 53 -6.06 3.82 -7.05
N SER A 54 -4.79 3.53 -7.35
CA SER A 54 -4.37 3.22 -8.71
C SER A 54 -5.09 1.97 -9.23
N PRO A 55 -5.47 1.90 -10.53
CA PRO A 55 -6.16 0.75 -11.13
C PRO A 55 -5.51 -0.61 -10.85
N ARG A 56 -4.19 -0.61 -10.64
CA ARG A 56 -3.40 -1.79 -10.29
C ARG A 56 -3.86 -2.49 -9.00
N PHE A 57 -4.35 -1.74 -8.02
CA PHE A 57 -4.77 -2.28 -6.73
C PHE A 57 -6.26 -2.65 -6.70
N HIS A 58 -7.05 -2.22 -7.69
CA HIS A 58 -8.49 -2.49 -7.73
C HIS A 58 -8.79 -3.99 -7.67
N ASN A 59 -8.05 -4.82 -8.40
CA ASN A 59 -8.25 -6.27 -8.38
C ASN A 59 -7.88 -6.87 -7.01
N LEU A 60 -6.81 -6.39 -6.37
CA LEU A 60 -6.41 -6.86 -5.05
C LEU A 60 -7.49 -6.63 -3.99
N PHE A 61 -8.03 -5.40 -3.93
CA PHE A 61 -9.11 -5.07 -3.00
C PHE A 61 -10.42 -5.78 -3.33
N LYS A 62 -10.77 -5.93 -4.62
CA LYS A 62 -11.93 -6.72 -5.05
C LYS A 62 -11.83 -8.18 -4.58
N TYR A 63 -10.66 -8.80 -4.68
CA TYR A 63 -10.46 -10.17 -4.18
C TYR A 63 -10.54 -10.26 -2.67
N ALA A 64 -9.96 -9.30 -1.96
CA ALA A 64 -10.08 -9.23 -0.52
C ALA A 64 -11.56 -9.13 -0.10
N TRP A 65 -12.38 -8.33 -0.80
CA TRP A 65 -13.81 -8.22 -0.56
C TRP A 65 -14.59 -9.49 -0.87
N ILE A 66 -14.36 -10.11 -2.04
CA ILE A 66 -15.02 -11.38 -2.42
C ILE A 66 -14.70 -12.48 -1.41
N LYS A 67 -13.43 -12.62 -1.01
CA LYS A 67 -13.00 -13.69 -0.13
C LYS A 67 -13.44 -13.51 1.33
N ASN A 68 -13.72 -12.28 1.75
CA ASN A 68 -14.36 -12.00 3.04
C ASN A 68 -15.90 -12.06 2.96
N GLY A 69 -16.49 -12.37 1.80
CA GLY A 69 -17.94 -12.50 1.63
C GLY A 69 -18.69 -11.17 1.53
N TYR A 70 -17.99 -10.05 1.36
CA TYR A 70 -18.63 -8.74 1.19
C TYR A 70 -19.22 -8.53 -0.21
N ILE A 71 -18.79 -9.32 -1.21
CA ILE A 71 -19.26 -9.24 -2.60
C ILE A 71 -19.46 -10.67 -3.14
N GLU A 72 -20.65 -10.95 -3.66
CA GLU A 72 -21.04 -12.29 -4.16
C GLU A 72 -20.53 -12.60 -5.58
N LYS A 73 -20.19 -11.58 -6.40
CA LYS A 73 -19.81 -11.79 -7.81
C LYS A 73 -18.38 -12.29 -7.98
N ARG A 74 -18.25 -13.53 -8.47
CA ARG A 74 -16.99 -14.15 -8.91
C ARG A 74 -16.51 -13.49 -10.20
N LEU A 75 -15.30 -12.90 -10.19
CA LEU A 75 -14.67 -12.33 -11.39
C LEU A 75 -14.23 -13.47 -12.35
N PRO A 76 -14.52 -13.38 -13.67
CA PRO A 76 -14.19 -14.42 -14.64
C PRO A 76 -12.69 -14.50 -14.98
N HIS A 77 -11.90 -13.46 -14.65
CA HIS A 77 -10.45 -13.46 -14.79
C HIS A 77 -9.84 -12.72 -13.60
N PHE A 78 -9.11 -13.45 -12.76
CA PHE A 78 -8.41 -12.87 -11.63
C PHE A 78 -6.92 -13.15 -11.80
N GLU A 79 -6.11 -12.12 -12.01
CA GLU A 79 -4.65 -12.24 -11.93
C GLU A 79 -4.28 -12.78 -10.54
N ASN A 80 -3.36 -13.74 -10.49
CA ASN A 80 -2.98 -14.36 -9.24
C ASN A 80 -2.59 -13.29 -8.21
N PRO A 81 -3.22 -13.26 -7.02
CA PRO A 81 -2.95 -12.23 -6.02
C PRO A 81 -1.48 -12.25 -5.54
N VAL A 82 -0.79 -13.38 -5.70
CA VAL A 82 0.65 -13.50 -5.44
C VAL A 82 1.47 -12.71 -6.46
N ASP A 83 1.10 -12.72 -7.74
CA ASP A 83 1.81 -11.99 -8.79
C ASP A 83 1.62 -10.48 -8.66
N VAL A 84 0.43 -10.05 -8.22
CA VAL A 84 0.18 -8.67 -7.81
C VAL A 84 1.09 -8.32 -6.62
N PHE A 85 1.10 -9.13 -5.55
CA PHE A 85 1.90 -8.89 -4.35
C PHE A 85 3.43 -8.85 -4.61
N VAL A 86 3.96 -9.78 -5.39
CA VAL A 86 5.38 -9.80 -5.78
C VAL A 86 5.72 -8.59 -6.65
N SER A 87 4.83 -8.21 -7.57
CA SER A 87 5.03 -7.00 -8.36
C SER A 87 4.90 -5.73 -7.53
N LEU A 88 4.13 -5.75 -6.43
CA LEU A 88 4.04 -4.67 -5.45
C LEU A 88 5.34 -4.50 -4.67
N GLU A 89 5.95 -5.56 -4.15
CA GLU A 89 7.27 -5.46 -3.52
C GLU A 89 8.31 -4.90 -4.50
N ARG A 90 8.26 -5.33 -5.77
CA ARG A 90 9.18 -4.88 -6.81
C ARG A 90 9.00 -3.39 -7.13
N ILE A 91 7.79 -2.85 -7.04
CA ILE A 91 7.47 -1.43 -7.27
C ILE A 91 7.70 -0.56 -6.03
N PHE A 92 7.37 -1.07 -4.84
CA PHE A 92 7.82 -0.48 -3.58
C PHE A 92 9.34 -0.53 -3.43
N LYS A 93 10.08 -1.27 -4.27
CA LYS A 93 11.53 -1.11 -4.41
C LYS A 93 11.89 -0.12 -5.53
N LYS A 94 11.19 -0.16 -6.67
CA LYS A 94 11.48 0.66 -7.87
C LYS A 94 11.08 2.14 -7.76
N TYR A 95 9.88 2.47 -7.31
CA TYR A 95 9.43 3.87 -7.12
C TYR A 95 9.94 4.47 -5.81
N HIS A 96 10.25 3.61 -4.87
CA HIS A 96 11.12 3.87 -3.74
C HIS A 96 12.58 3.92 -4.24
N SER A 97 12.88 4.39 -5.44
CA SER A 97 14.23 4.87 -5.78
C SER A 97 14.16 6.27 -6.37
N ALA A 98 12.95 6.86 -6.42
CA ALA A 98 12.71 8.17 -6.94
C ALA A 98 12.73 9.19 -5.78
N PRO A 99 13.72 10.09 -5.70
CA PRO A 99 13.75 11.20 -4.73
C PRO A 99 12.49 12.11 -4.81
N TYR A 100 11.73 12.03 -5.90
CA TYR A 100 10.52 12.83 -6.14
C TYR A 100 9.40 12.68 -5.10
N VAL A 101 9.24 11.50 -4.48
CA VAL A 101 8.19 11.29 -3.46
C VAL A 101 8.56 11.97 -2.14
N MET A 102 9.86 12.06 -1.84
CA MET A 102 10.37 12.79 -0.67
C MET A 102 10.29 14.30 -0.85
N HIS A 103 10.48 14.81 -2.08
CA HIS A 103 10.32 16.24 -2.38
C HIS A 103 8.86 16.75 -2.28
N LEU A 104 7.87 15.86 -2.32
CA LEU A 104 6.45 16.22 -2.18
C LEU A 104 6.00 16.37 -0.71
N LEU A 105 6.82 15.89 0.24
CA LEU A 105 6.54 15.95 1.67
C LEU A 105 7.34 17.06 2.35
#